data_AF-A0A0D5XZ12-F1
#
_entry.id   AF-A0A0D5XZ12-F1
#
_cell.length_a   1.000
_cell.length_b   1.000
_cell.length_c   1.000
_cell.angle_alpha   90.00
_cell.angle_beta   90.00
_cell.angle_gamma   90.00
#
_symmetry.space_group_name_H-M   'P 1'
#
loop_
_entity.id
_entity.type
_entity.pdbx_description
1 polymer ?
#
loop_
_entity_poly.entity_id
_entity_poly.type
_entity_poly.pdbx_seq_one_letter_code
_entity_poly.pdbx_strand_id
1 'polypeptide(L)'
;MLFLSAGSVYSQPSMAGLFDVCRPVGPSVVSVPLPASITAQRDLPVGGVLASVEVKTGMSCNNLFFPTGGMAQYFKSPSNQMVATSSGAFLTAVNGVGLRWNVGGPNGQYLFSSTSLNSASPEYWVGFPYLGGEKYYMFQHTFDLIKLGTITGASFRFPEFSVMTRPNSALGGMYEQKLNSFAFPLVNVAVASCSLVNNTIAVKMGRIDIGAFHGPGSGTPQKNFSIDLRCDAGTRVNLTFDNSSQVNGYPGTFRLSPSPQAAKGVGIQVLDASTATPQPIPLGQRQALGTAQGGNKSIPLAARYIQVEGNVTGGKADGALTFILSYL
;
A
#
# COMPACT_ATOMS: atom_id res chain seq x y z
N MET A 1 80.63 -30.13 27.78
CA MET A 1 80.10 -29.15 28.76
C MET A 1 79.45 -28.04 27.96
N LEU A 2 78.14 -27.87 28.16
CA LEU A 2 77.14 -27.01 27.53
C LEU A 2 77.57 -25.94 26.48
N PHE A 3 77.00 -26.07 25.28
CA PHE A 3 76.74 -24.97 24.36
C PHE A 3 75.50 -24.20 24.83
N LEU A 4 75.63 -22.89 25.07
CA LEU A 4 74.50 -21.97 25.28
C LEU A 4 74.12 -21.36 23.93
N SER A 5 73.11 -21.94 23.28
CA SER A 5 72.40 -21.33 22.16
C SER A 5 71.52 -20.20 22.69
N ALA A 6 71.83 -18.96 22.32
CA ALA A 6 70.93 -17.82 22.50
C ALA A 6 69.72 -17.98 21.56
N GLY A 7 68.68 -18.63 22.05
CA GLY A 7 67.39 -18.72 21.37
C GLY A 7 66.73 -17.35 21.34
N SER A 8 66.51 -16.84 20.14
CA SER A 8 65.65 -15.70 19.86
C SER A 8 64.25 -16.04 20.38
N VAL A 9 63.87 -15.47 21.52
CA VAL A 9 62.49 -15.50 22.00
C VAL A 9 61.71 -14.57 21.08
N TYR A 10 61.23 -15.09 19.96
CA TYR A 10 60.07 -14.53 19.29
C TYR A 10 58.91 -14.69 20.27
N SER A 11 58.60 -13.62 21.00
CA SER A 11 57.33 -13.51 21.70
C SER A 11 56.24 -13.71 20.66
N GLN A 12 55.24 -14.53 20.97
CA GLN A 12 54.04 -14.66 20.15
C GLN A 12 53.16 -13.43 20.41
N PRO A 13 52.86 -12.56 19.43
CA PRO A 13 51.63 -11.79 19.42
C PRO A 13 50.80 -12.32 18.25
N SER A 14 50.37 -13.58 18.33
CA SER A 14 49.61 -14.17 17.24
C SER A 14 48.76 -15.30 17.78
N MET A 15 47.44 -15.10 17.72
CA MET A 15 46.34 -16.00 18.13
C MET A 15 45.70 -15.78 19.51
N ALA A 16 45.46 -14.54 19.93
CA ALA A 16 44.20 -14.26 20.62
C ALA A 16 43.13 -14.08 19.55
N GLY A 17 42.40 -15.16 19.24
CA GLY A 17 41.40 -15.18 18.18
C GLY A 17 40.31 -14.13 18.39
N LEU A 18 39.79 -13.63 17.26
CA LEU A 18 38.61 -12.78 17.10
C LEU A 18 37.34 -13.42 17.69
N PHE A 19 37.25 -13.54 19.01
CA PHE A 19 36.09 -14.12 19.70
C PHE A 19 35.05 -13.07 20.14
N ASP A 20 35.41 -11.78 20.13
CA ASP A 20 34.56 -10.66 20.59
C ASP A 20 33.86 -9.94 19.43
N VAL A 21 33.14 -10.68 18.60
CA VAL A 21 32.46 -10.15 17.42
C VAL A 21 31.07 -10.76 17.25
N CYS A 22 30.18 -10.02 16.62
CA CYS A 22 28.93 -10.57 16.15
C CYS A 22 29.13 -11.29 14.83
N ARG A 23 28.58 -12.50 14.71
CA ARG A 23 28.70 -13.41 13.58
C ARG A 23 27.32 -13.68 12.96
N PRO A 24 27.27 -13.95 11.64
CA PRO A 24 26.03 -14.32 10.98
C PRO A 24 25.44 -15.62 11.50
N VAL A 25 24.12 -15.68 11.63
CA VAL A 25 23.36 -16.91 11.91
C VAL A 25 22.31 -17.11 10.82
N GLY A 26 22.35 -18.26 10.16
CA GLY A 26 21.46 -18.59 9.06
C GLY A 26 22.11 -18.41 7.67
N PRO A 27 21.32 -18.28 6.62
CA PRO A 27 21.82 -18.27 5.25
C PRO A 27 22.56 -16.96 4.92
N SER A 28 23.62 -17.05 4.13
CA SER A 28 24.39 -15.89 3.64
C SER A 28 23.59 -15.01 2.67
N VAL A 29 22.58 -15.59 2.01
CA VAL A 29 21.63 -14.91 1.13
C VAL A 29 20.22 -15.27 1.56
N VAL A 30 19.43 -14.25 1.88
CA VAL A 30 18.03 -14.36 2.29
C VAL A 30 17.15 -13.95 1.11
N SER A 31 16.36 -14.89 0.61
CA SER A 31 15.39 -14.60 -0.45
C SER A 31 14.20 -13.84 0.13
N VAL A 32 13.94 -12.63 -0.37
CA VAL A 32 12.78 -11.83 0.03
C VAL A 32 11.58 -12.23 -0.84
N PRO A 33 10.50 -12.78 -0.28
CA PRO A 33 9.43 -13.41 -1.04
C PRO A 33 8.41 -12.39 -1.57
N LEU A 34 8.86 -11.34 -2.28
CA LEU A 34 7.95 -10.40 -2.93
C LEU A 34 7.11 -11.11 -4.01
N PRO A 35 5.83 -10.71 -4.20
CA PRO A 35 4.99 -11.28 -5.24
C PRO A 35 5.56 -10.99 -6.64
N ALA A 36 5.48 -11.97 -7.55
CA ALA A 36 5.97 -11.83 -8.93
C ALA A 36 5.18 -10.79 -9.74
N SER A 37 3.96 -10.47 -9.32
CA SER A 37 3.13 -9.42 -9.91
C SER A 37 2.36 -8.66 -8.84
N ILE A 38 2.32 -7.34 -8.95
CA ILE A 38 1.46 -6.47 -8.13
C ILE A 38 0.58 -5.63 -9.04
N THR A 39 -0.64 -5.40 -8.57
CA THR A 39 -1.60 -4.53 -9.25
C THR A 39 -1.91 -3.35 -8.35
N ALA A 40 -1.43 -2.17 -8.73
CA ALA A 40 -1.71 -0.94 -8.03
C ALA A 40 -3.04 -0.35 -8.49
N GLN A 41 -3.96 -0.11 -7.55
CA GLN A 41 -5.17 0.65 -7.87
C GLN A 41 -4.80 2.11 -8.17
N ARG A 42 -5.42 2.70 -9.20
CA ARG A 42 -5.15 4.08 -9.61
C ARG A 42 -5.31 5.10 -8.49
N ASP A 43 -6.33 4.94 -7.65
CA ASP A 43 -6.68 5.91 -6.59
C ASP A 43 -6.07 5.58 -5.23
N LEU A 44 -5.24 4.53 -5.13
CA LEU A 44 -4.49 4.26 -3.89
C LEU A 44 -3.73 5.55 -3.48
N PRO A 45 -3.84 6.02 -2.23
CA PRO A 45 -3.16 7.25 -1.82
C PRO A 45 -1.63 7.05 -1.80
N VAL A 46 -0.89 8.15 -1.91
CA VAL A 46 0.56 8.15 -1.67
C VAL A 46 0.83 7.68 -0.23
N GLY A 47 1.79 6.77 -0.07
CA GLY A 47 2.06 6.05 1.18
C GLY A 47 1.27 4.74 1.33
N GLY A 48 0.30 4.47 0.46
CA GLY A 48 -0.45 3.21 0.43
C GLY A 48 0.46 2.01 0.13
N VAL A 49 0.25 0.91 0.84
CA VAL A 49 1.02 -0.34 0.68
C VAL A 49 0.45 -1.18 -0.46
N LEU A 50 1.30 -1.54 -1.41
CA LEU A 50 1.00 -2.39 -2.57
C LEU A 50 1.24 -3.88 -2.26
N ALA A 51 2.30 -4.18 -1.51
CA ALA A 51 2.64 -5.51 -1.03
C ALA A 51 3.49 -5.37 0.23
N SER A 52 3.40 -6.33 1.15
CA SER A 52 4.19 -6.37 2.37
C SER A 52 4.67 -7.80 2.62
N VAL A 53 5.94 -7.96 2.95
CA VAL A 53 6.54 -9.26 3.27
C VAL A 53 7.45 -9.12 4.48
N GLU A 54 7.51 -10.18 5.29
CA GLU A 54 8.40 -10.26 6.46
C GLU A 54 9.41 -11.39 6.26
N VAL A 55 10.67 -11.12 6.57
CA VAL A 55 11.72 -12.14 6.69
C VAL A 55 12.48 -11.95 8.01
N LYS A 56 12.97 -13.05 8.57
CA LYS A 56 13.73 -13.03 9.82
C LYS A 56 15.19 -13.38 9.57
N THR A 57 16.10 -12.63 10.18
CA THR A 57 17.54 -12.93 10.14
C THR A 57 18.10 -13.03 11.55
N GLY A 58 19.20 -13.77 11.69
CA GLY A 58 19.85 -14.02 12.96
C GLY A 58 21.27 -13.45 13.00
N MET A 59 21.67 -13.01 14.18
CA MET A 59 23.06 -12.66 14.49
C MET A 59 23.39 -13.20 15.87
N SER A 60 24.55 -13.80 16.02
CA SER A 60 25.06 -14.24 17.33
C SER A 60 26.22 -13.35 17.75
N CYS A 61 26.22 -12.88 18.99
CA CYS A 61 27.28 -12.04 19.53
C CYS A 61 27.91 -12.70 20.75
N ASN A 62 29.24 -12.67 20.83
CA ASN A 62 30.03 -13.08 21.98
C ASN A 62 30.97 -11.93 22.37
N ASN A 63 31.31 -11.84 23.65
CA ASN A 63 32.15 -10.81 24.24
C ASN A 63 32.91 -11.39 25.46
N LEU A 64 34.03 -12.04 25.17
CA LEU A 64 34.97 -12.67 26.11
C LEU A 64 35.99 -11.68 26.68
N PHE A 65 36.51 -10.76 25.87
CA PHE A 65 37.36 -9.65 26.32
C PHE A 65 36.65 -8.32 26.01
N PHE A 66 36.85 -7.30 26.85
CA PHE A 66 36.11 -6.04 26.77
C PHE A 66 36.63 -4.95 25.77
N PRO A 67 37.56 -5.18 24.80
CA PRO A 67 38.08 -4.06 24.01
C PRO A 67 37.11 -3.54 22.94
N THR A 68 36.00 -4.25 22.68
CA THR A 68 35.07 -3.96 21.58
C THR A 68 33.83 -3.14 22.00
N GLY A 69 33.71 -2.78 23.28
CA GLY A 69 32.61 -1.96 23.82
C GLY A 69 31.37 -2.76 24.26
N GLY A 70 30.34 -2.07 24.75
CA GLY A 70 29.13 -2.71 25.29
C GLY A 70 28.01 -2.98 24.28
N MET A 71 28.15 -2.51 23.04
CA MET A 71 27.10 -2.57 22.01
C MET A 71 27.68 -2.99 20.66
N ALA A 72 26.89 -3.70 19.87
CA ALA A 72 27.11 -3.95 18.45
C ALA A 72 26.11 -3.14 17.61
N GLN A 73 26.61 -2.62 16.49
CA GLN A 73 25.84 -1.92 15.47
C GLN A 73 25.47 -2.89 14.37
N TYR A 74 24.21 -2.85 13.92
CA TYR A 74 23.69 -3.51 12.74
C TYR A 74 23.30 -2.43 11.72
N PHE A 75 23.85 -2.50 10.52
CA PHE A 75 23.71 -1.43 9.53
C PHE A 75 23.79 -1.93 8.08
N LYS A 76 23.43 -1.07 7.14
CA LYS A 76 23.54 -1.35 5.70
C LYS A 76 24.99 -1.23 5.27
N SER A 77 25.48 -2.15 4.43
CA SER A 77 26.84 -2.04 3.91
C SER A 77 27.03 -0.75 3.10
N PRO A 78 28.05 0.08 3.40
CA PRO A 78 28.39 1.23 2.57
C PRO A 78 28.85 0.85 1.15
N SER A 79 29.19 -0.42 0.92
CA SER A 79 29.55 -0.96 -0.40
C SER A 79 28.35 -1.36 -1.25
N ASN A 80 27.12 -1.23 -0.75
CA ASN A 80 25.92 -1.47 -1.54
C ASN A 80 25.84 -0.48 -2.72
N GLN A 81 25.10 -0.86 -3.76
CA GLN A 81 24.76 0.09 -4.82
C GLN A 81 24.01 1.30 -4.21
N MET A 82 24.34 2.50 -4.67
CA MET A 82 23.61 3.70 -4.27
C MET A 82 22.17 3.62 -4.80
N VAL A 83 21.20 3.70 -3.89
CA VAL A 83 19.77 3.82 -4.21
C VAL A 83 19.21 4.93 -3.33
N ALA A 84 18.77 6.01 -3.97
CA ALA A 84 18.19 7.16 -3.30
C ALA A 84 16.87 6.80 -2.60
N THR A 85 16.50 7.63 -1.64
CA THR A 85 15.26 7.47 -0.88
C THR A 85 14.32 8.65 -1.09
N SER A 86 13.02 8.38 -1.02
CA SER A 86 11.96 9.39 -0.98
C SER A 86 10.86 8.91 -0.05
N SER A 87 10.35 9.81 0.80
CA SER A 87 9.26 9.51 1.75
C SER A 87 9.48 8.24 2.58
N GLY A 88 10.74 7.97 2.95
CA GLY A 88 11.10 6.80 3.76
C GLY A 88 11.16 5.48 3.01
N ALA A 89 11.25 5.46 1.68
CA ALA A 89 11.42 4.26 0.86
C ALA A 89 12.55 4.42 -0.16
N PHE A 90 13.23 3.33 -0.51
CA PHE A 90 14.17 3.30 -1.62
C PHE A 90 13.43 3.44 -2.96
N LEU A 91 13.95 4.25 -3.86
CA LEU A 91 13.39 4.38 -5.20
C LEU A 91 13.61 3.08 -5.98
N THR A 92 12.54 2.53 -6.55
CA THR A 92 12.64 1.40 -7.48
C THR A 92 12.85 1.90 -8.92
N ALA A 93 13.10 0.99 -9.86
CA ALA A 93 13.13 1.34 -11.28
C ALA A 93 11.74 1.69 -11.84
N VAL A 94 10.66 1.38 -11.11
CA VAL A 94 9.29 1.77 -11.48
C VAL A 94 8.96 3.12 -10.87
N ASN A 95 8.69 4.10 -11.72
CA ASN A 95 8.28 5.43 -11.27
C ASN A 95 7.01 5.32 -10.39
N GLY A 96 7.00 6.05 -9.27
CA GLY A 96 5.89 6.05 -8.32
C GLY A 96 5.83 4.84 -7.39
N VAL A 97 6.79 3.90 -7.42
CA VAL A 97 6.87 2.76 -6.50
C VAL A 97 8.18 2.81 -5.72
N GLY A 98 8.10 2.68 -4.40
CA GLY A 98 9.24 2.62 -3.48
C GLY A 98 9.28 1.31 -2.68
N LEU A 99 10.48 0.87 -2.31
CA LEU A 99 10.68 -0.22 -1.35
C LEU A 99 10.99 0.37 0.03
N ARG A 100 10.01 0.33 0.94
CA ARG A 100 10.19 0.69 2.34
C ARG A 100 10.71 -0.51 3.11
N TRP A 101 11.73 -0.29 3.93
CA TRP A 101 12.37 -1.34 4.73
C TRP A 101 12.43 -0.93 6.19
N ASN A 102 11.72 -1.69 7.03
CA ASN A 102 11.77 -1.59 8.48
C ASN A 102 12.52 -2.78 9.07
N VAL A 103 13.31 -2.52 10.11
CA VAL A 103 14.00 -3.54 10.89
C VAL A 103 13.51 -3.47 12.33
N GLY A 104 12.85 -4.52 12.78
CA GLY A 104 12.40 -4.72 14.15
C GLY A 104 13.30 -5.68 14.91
N GLY A 105 13.42 -5.47 16.22
CA GLY A 105 14.13 -6.36 17.13
C GLY A 105 13.90 -5.99 18.59
N PRO A 106 14.79 -6.40 19.51
CA PRO A 106 14.61 -6.20 20.95
C PRO A 106 14.50 -4.75 21.42
N ASN A 107 15.00 -3.80 20.64
CA ASN A 107 15.17 -2.38 20.97
C ASN A 107 14.25 -1.48 20.13
N GLY A 108 13.19 -2.05 19.52
CA GLY A 108 12.20 -1.32 18.75
C GLY A 108 12.30 -1.56 17.24
N GLN A 109 11.71 -0.64 16.47
CA GLN A 109 11.70 -0.67 15.01
C GLN A 109 12.39 0.55 14.42
N TYR A 110 13.18 0.34 13.37
CA TYR A 110 13.97 1.36 12.70
C TYR A 110 13.69 1.34 11.20
N LEU A 111 13.47 2.52 10.63
CA LEU A 111 13.23 2.70 9.20
C LEU A 111 14.56 2.78 8.44
N PHE A 112 15.04 1.64 7.95
CA PHE A 112 16.34 1.54 7.27
C PHE A 112 16.36 2.19 5.88
N SER A 113 15.20 2.35 5.26
CA SER A 113 14.99 3.12 4.03
C SER A 113 14.81 4.63 4.25
N SER A 114 15.18 5.16 5.41
CA SER A 114 15.20 6.61 5.66
C SER A 114 16.36 7.32 4.95
N THR A 115 17.46 6.60 4.69
CA THR A 115 18.66 7.08 4.01
C THR A 115 19.06 6.13 2.87
N SER A 116 19.95 6.56 1.99
CA SER A 116 20.42 5.79 0.84
C SER A 116 20.87 4.36 1.18
N LEU A 117 20.74 3.42 0.25
CA LEU A 117 21.05 2.00 0.48
C LEU A 117 22.53 1.73 0.83
N ASN A 118 23.42 2.62 0.39
CA ASN A 118 24.86 2.61 0.66
C ASN A 118 25.27 3.51 1.84
N SER A 119 24.32 3.92 2.70
CA SER A 119 24.60 4.65 3.93
C SER A 119 24.59 3.69 5.12
N ALA A 120 25.58 3.78 6.03
CA ALA A 120 25.56 3.02 7.29
C ALA A 120 24.40 3.46 8.22
N SER A 121 23.95 4.70 8.15
CA SER A 121 22.77 5.15 8.91
C SER A 121 21.48 4.65 8.27
N PRO A 122 20.38 4.48 9.02
CA PRO A 122 20.37 4.38 10.47
C PRO A 122 21.04 3.08 10.92
N GLU A 123 21.66 3.13 12.10
CA GLU A 123 22.27 1.97 12.74
C GLU A 123 21.30 1.44 13.80
N TYR A 124 21.10 0.13 13.82
CA TYR A 124 20.36 -0.57 14.86
C TYR A 124 21.34 -1.11 15.90
N TRP A 125 21.08 -0.89 17.18
CA TRP A 125 22.03 -1.20 18.24
C TRP A 125 21.54 -2.38 19.07
N VAL A 126 22.42 -3.32 19.40
CA VAL A 126 22.16 -4.40 20.36
C VAL A 126 23.29 -4.50 21.38
N GLY A 127 22.99 -4.90 22.62
CA GLY A 127 24.03 -5.05 23.65
C GLY A 127 24.91 -6.28 23.41
N PHE A 128 26.17 -6.26 23.82
CA PHE A 128 26.92 -7.51 23.97
C PHE A 128 26.48 -8.25 25.24
N PRO A 129 26.63 -9.60 25.31
CA PRO A 129 26.52 -10.32 26.57
C PRO A 129 27.58 -9.81 27.57
N TYR A 130 27.22 -9.72 28.85
CA TYR A 130 28.10 -9.26 29.92
C TYR A 130 28.79 -10.46 30.58
N LEU A 131 30.10 -10.37 30.82
CA LEU A 131 30.95 -11.41 31.47
C LEU A 131 31.06 -12.74 30.70
N GLY A 132 31.04 -12.69 29.36
CA GLY A 132 31.12 -13.86 28.49
C GLY A 132 29.77 -14.50 28.19
N GLY A 133 29.80 -15.48 27.29
CA GLY A 133 28.61 -16.18 26.79
C GLY A 133 28.19 -15.73 25.40
N GLU A 134 27.29 -16.50 24.80
CA GLU A 134 26.78 -16.25 23.45
C GLU A 134 25.33 -15.75 23.53
N LYS A 135 25.04 -14.64 22.85
CA LYS A 135 23.68 -14.09 22.79
C LYS A 135 23.20 -14.01 21.35
N TYR A 136 22.03 -14.60 21.12
CA TYR A 136 21.38 -14.65 19.82
C TYR A 136 20.38 -13.51 19.69
N TYR A 137 20.46 -12.81 18.56
CA TYR A 137 19.59 -11.73 18.15
C TYR A 137 18.83 -12.12 16.90
N MET A 138 17.52 -11.91 16.92
CA MET A 138 16.65 -12.09 15.77
C MET A 138 16.13 -10.74 15.32
N PHE A 139 16.33 -10.43 14.04
CA PHE A 139 15.83 -9.22 13.41
C PHE A 139 14.67 -9.58 12.49
N GLN A 140 13.58 -8.82 12.60
CA GLN A 140 12.41 -8.90 11.74
C GLN A 140 12.54 -7.81 10.68
N HIS A 141 12.63 -8.20 9.40
CA HIS A 141 12.69 -7.27 8.29
C HIS A 141 11.34 -7.23 7.60
N THR A 142 10.70 -6.07 7.62
CA THR A 142 9.46 -5.82 6.87
C THR A 142 9.81 -5.02 5.62
N PHE A 143 9.52 -5.59 4.46
CA PHE A 143 9.69 -4.96 3.16
C PHE A 143 8.31 -4.64 2.58
N ASP A 144 7.99 -3.35 2.49
CA ASP A 144 6.74 -2.87 1.87
C ASP A 144 7.03 -2.23 0.52
N LEU A 145 6.32 -2.66 -0.52
CA LEU A 145 6.21 -1.86 -1.73
C LEU A 145 5.14 -0.81 -1.49
N ILE A 146 5.50 0.47 -1.60
CA ILE A 146 4.59 1.59 -1.34
C ILE A 146 4.45 2.49 -2.55
N LYS A 147 3.28 3.12 -2.67
CA LYS A 147 3.04 4.14 -3.69
C LYS A 147 3.68 5.47 -3.28
N LEU A 148 4.60 5.97 -4.10
CA LEU A 148 5.25 7.28 -3.94
C LEU A 148 4.63 8.36 -4.82
N GLY A 149 3.90 7.99 -5.87
CA GLY A 149 3.29 8.93 -6.82
C GLY A 149 2.53 8.21 -7.92
N THR A 150 2.44 8.85 -9.09
CA THR A 150 1.85 8.22 -10.28
C THR A 150 2.68 7.02 -10.70
N ILE A 151 2.04 5.86 -10.79
CA ILE A 151 2.70 4.61 -11.18
C ILE A 151 2.59 4.46 -12.69
N THR A 152 3.71 4.16 -13.34
CA THR A 152 3.74 3.71 -14.73
C THR A 152 4.05 2.22 -14.73
N GLY A 153 3.20 1.41 -15.38
CA GLY A 153 3.38 -0.04 -15.37
C GLY A 153 4.73 -0.44 -15.99
N ALA A 154 5.49 -1.26 -15.26
CA ALA A 154 6.81 -1.73 -15.64
C ALA A 154 7.24 -2.88 -14.70
N SER A 155 8.31 -3.57 -15.08
CA SER A 155 8.91 -4.61 -14.24
C SER A 155 10.21 -4.11 -13.63
N PHE A 156 10.49 -4.50 -12.40
CA PHE A 156 11.77 -4.20 -11.76
C PHE A 156 12.24 -5.38 -10.92
N ARG A 157 13.54 -5.42 -10.69
CA ARG A 157 14.17 -6.28 -9.69
C ARG A 157 15.01 -5.37 -8.81
N PHE A 158 14.72 -5.34 -7.51
CA PHE A 158 15.50 -4.54 -6.58
C PHE A 158 16.92 -5.13 -6.47
N PRO A 159 17.98 -4.30 -6.42
CA PRO A 159 19.35 -4.82 -6.33
C PRO A 159 19.54 -5.64 -5.06
N GLU A 160 20.35 -6.69 -5.16
CA GLU A 160 20.82 -7.39 -3.98
C GLU A 160 21.67 -6.42 -3.13
N PHE A 161 21.48 -6.46 -1.81
CA PHE A 161 22.26 -5.65 -0.89
C PHE A 161 22.59 -6.41 0.39
N SER A 162 23.68 -5.99 1.04
CA SER A 162 24.21 -6.62 2.24
C SER A 162 24.02 -5.75 3.48
N VAL A 163 23.93 -6.42 4.62
CA VAL A 163 23.96 -5.82 5.96
C VAL A 163 25.20 -6.28 6.70
N MET A 164 25.70 -5.39 7.54
CA MET A 164 26.96 -5.53 8.25
C MET A 164 26.73 -5.37 9.75
N THR A 165 27.68 -5.86 10.52
CA THR A 165 27.79 -5.60 11.94
C THR A 165 29.18 -5.13 12.30
N ARG A 166 29.28 -4.29 13.32
CA ARG A 166 30.56 -3.94 13.94
C ARG A 166 30.36 -3.59 15.41
N PRO A 167 31.38 -3.78 16.26
CA PRO A 167 31.32 -3.30 17.64
C PRO A 167 31.36 -1.77 17.73
N ASN A 168 30.67 -1.20 18.71
CA ASN A 168 30.77 0.22 19.02
C ASN A 168 32.04 0.53 19.81
N SER A 169 33.16 0.61 19.11
CA SER A 169 34.46 0.98 19.69
C SER A 169 35.29 1.78 18.70
N ALA A 170 36.35 2.42 19.19
CA ALA A 170 37.30 3.15 18.35
C ALA A 170 37.94 2.25 17.26
N LEU A 171 38.05 0.95 17.52
CA LEU A 171 38.57 -0.05 16.58
C LEU A 171 37.45 -0.80 15.83
N GLY A 172 36.19 -0.43 16.01
CA GLY A 172 35.03 -1.16 15.48
C GLY A 172 35.09 -1.43 13.98
N GLY A 173 35.61 -0.47 13.19
CA GLY A 173 35.78 -0.62 11.74
C GLY A 173 36.71 -1.76 11.32
N MET A 174 37.66 -2.17 12.18
CA MET A 174 38.52 -3.34 11.92
C MET A 174 37.79 -4.68 12.09
N TYR A 175 36.62 -4.66 12.74
CA TYR A 175 35.82 -5.84 13.06
C TYR A 175 34.49 -5.85 12.30
N GLU A 176 34.39 -5.09 11.21
CA GLU A 176 33.20 -5.08 10.37
C GLU A 176 33.02 -6.45 9.70
N GLN A 177 31.85 -7.06 9.92
CA GLN A 177 31.51 -8.36 9.35
C GLN A 177 30.22 -8.27 8.54
N LYS A 178 30.23 -8.91 7.36
CA LYS A 178 29.02 -9.12 6.57
C LYS A 178 28.15 -10.18 7.25
N LEU A 179 26.90 -9.85 7.52
CA LEU A 179 25.95 -10.78 8.12
C LEU A 179 25.26 -11.61 7.03
N ASN A 180 24.45 -10.95 6.19
CA ASN A 180 23.72 -11.60 5.11
C ASN A 180 23.48 -10.60 3.97
N SER A 181 22.97 -11.12 2.86
CA SER A 181 22.47 -10.33 1.74
C SER A 181 20.98 -10.60 1.56
N PHE A 182 20.26 -9.65 0.96
CA PHE A 182 18.85 -9.80 0.59
C PHE A 182 18.72 -9.83 -0.92
N ALA A 183 18.19 -10.93 -1.45
CA ALA A 183 17.93 -11.10 -2.87
C ALA A 183 16.43 -10.93 -3.16
N PHE A 184 16.11 -10.26 -4.26
CA PHE A 184 14.73 -9.92 -4.64
C PHE A 184 14.37 -10.56 -5.99
N PRO A 185 13.12 -11.05 -6.14
CA PRO A 185 12.64 -11.56 -7.43
C PRO A 185 12.39 -10.41 -8.40
N LEU A 186 12.14 -10.77 -9.67
CA LEU A 186 11.54 -9.85 -10.63
C LEU A 186 10.07 -9.62 -10.25
N VAL A 187 9.67 -8.35 -10.14
CA VAL A 187 8.31 -7.92 -9.80
C VAL A 187 7.74 -7.15 -10.99
N ASN A 188 6.57 -7.58 -11.46
CA ASN A 188 5.82 -6.89 -12.50
C ASN A 188 4.79 -5.96 -11.85
N VAL A 189 4.83 -4.67 -12.15
CA VAL A 189 3.89 -3.68 -11.63
C VAL A 189 2.89 -3.32 -12.72
N ALA A 190 1.62 -3.65 -12.48
CA ALA A 190 0.50 -3.21 -13.30
C ALA A 190 -0.28 -2.11 -12.59
N VAL A 191 -0.89 -1.20 -13.35
CA VAL A 191 -1.84 -0.22 -12.83
C VAL A 191 -3.23 -0.65 -13.26
N ALA A 192 -4.09 -0.90 -12.29
CA ALA A 192 -5.49 -1.23 -12.54
C ALA A 192 -6.33 0.05 -12.53
N SER A 193 -7.07 0.26 -13.62
CA SER A 193 -7.99 1.37 -13.76
C SER A 193 -9.28 0.96 -14.47
N CYS A 194 -10.25 1.87 -14.51
CA CYS A 194 -11.32 1.81 -15.50
C CYS A 194 -11.43 3.16 -16.22
N SER A 195 -11.94 3.10 -17.44
CA SER A 195 -12.36 4.26 -18.24
C SER A 195 -13.87 4.21 -18.44
N LEU A 196 -14.52 5.39 -18.43
CA LEU A 196 -15.93 5.52 -18.79
C LEU A 196 -16.08 5.41 -20.31
N VAL A 197 -17.05 4.61 -20.76
CA VAL A 197 -17.41 4.54 -22.18
C VAL A 197 -18.11 5.83 -22.62
N ASN A 198 -19.02 6.34 -21.77
CA ASN A 198 -19.72 7.60 -21.97
C ASN A 198 -19.60 8.46 -20.71
N ASN A 199 -19.23 9.73 -20.86
CA ASN A 199 -19.08 10.68 -19.74
C ASN A 199 -20.41 11.33 -19.32
N THR A 200 -21.46 11.21 -20.14
CA THR A 200 -22.80 11.77 -19.87
C THR A 200 -23.84 10.71 -20.19
N ILE A 201 -24.74 10.46 -19.25
CA ILE A 201 -25.80 9.46 -19.37
C ILE A 201 -27.14 10.19 -19.34
N ALA A 202 -27.79 10.27 -20.49
CA ALA A 202 -29.10 10.88 -20.62
C ALA A 202 -30.20 9.82 -20.43
N VAL A 203 -30.99 9.95 -19.36
CA VAL A 203 -32.14 9.07 -19.10
C VAL A 203 -33.42 9.79 -19.50
N LYS A 204 -34.09 9.30 -20.55
CA LYS A 204 -35.38 9.84 -21.00
C LYS A 204 -36.51 9.33 -20.11
N MET A 205 -36.82 10.09 -19.06
CA MET A 205 -37.85 9.75 -18.07
C MET A 205 -39.27 9.75 -18.65
N GLY A 206 -39.52 10.58 -19.68
CA GLY A 206 -40.81 10.68 -20.35
C GLY A 206 -41.82 11.54 -19.60
N ARG A 207 -43.09 11.45 -19.99
CA ARG A 207 -44.20 12.16 -19.35
C ARG A 207 -44.95 11.20 -18.44
N ILE A 208 -45.24 11.64 -17.22
CA ILE A 208 -46.01 10.87 -16.24
C ILE A 208 -47.27 11.68 -15.89
N ASP A 209 -48.40 11.00 -15.86
CA ASP A 209 -49.66 11.57 -15.41
C ASP A 209 -49.66 11.75 -13.88
N ILE A 210 -50.26 12.83 -13.38
CA ILE A 210 -50.31 13.12 -11.94
C ILE A 210 -51.03 12.00 -11.18
N GLY A 211 -51.99 11.31 -11.81
CA GLY A 211 -52.71 10.17 -11.23
C GLY A 211 -51.84 8.93 -10.97
N ALA A 212 -50.60 8.89 -11.45
CA ALA A 212 -49.64 7.83 -11.11
C ALA A 212 -49.05 7.96 -9.71
N PHE A 213 -49.30 9.08 -9.01
CA PHE A 213 -48.84 9.33 -7.66
C PHE A 213 -49.99 9.12 -6.66
N HIS A 214 -49.75 8.32 -5.62
CA HIS A 214 -50.76 7.84 -4.67
C HIS A 214 -50.47 8.23 -3.21
N GLY A 215 -49.58 9.21 -3.00
CA GLY A 215 -49.13 9.67 -1.70
C GLY A 215 -47.61 9.65 -1.56
N PRO A 216 -47.07 10.31 -0.52
CA PRO A 216 -45.63 10.34 -0.27
C PRO A 216 -45.02 8.93 -0.21
N GLY A 217 -43.95 8.70 -0.96
CA GLY A 217 -43.29 7.39 -1.12
C GLY A 217 -43.76 6.56 -2.32
N SER A 218 -44.86 6.94 -2.97
CA SER A 218 -45.31 6.28 -4.21
C SER A 218 -44.38 6.61 -5.38
N GLY A 219 -43.97 5.58 -6.12
CA GLY A 219 -43.04 5.67 -7.22
C GLY A 219 -43.69 5.33 -8.56
N THR A 220 -43.21 5.97 -9.61
CA THR A 220 -43.63 5.74 -11.00
C THR A 220 -42.91 4.53 -11.62
N PRO A 221 -43.34 4.04 -12.80
CA PRO A 221 -42.58 3.03 -13.53
C PRO A 221 -41.14 3.47 -13.79
N GLN A 222 -40.20 2.56 -13.55
CA GLN A 222 -38.77 2.86 -13.67
C GLN A 222 -38.28 2.86 -15.12
N LYS A 223 -37.20 3.61 -15.37
CA LYS A 223 -36.43 3.63 -16.61
C LYS A 223 -35.04 3.08 -16.34
N ASN A 224 -34.70 1.98 -17.00
CA ASN A 224 -33.40 1.36 -16.88
C ASN A 224 -32.35 2.14 -17.67
N PHE A 225 -31.15 2.22 -17.11
CA PHE A 225 -29.97 2.76 -17.76
C PHE A 225 -28.73 2.07 -17.20
N SER A 226 -27.57 2.28 -17.82
CA SER A 226 -26.31 1.72 -17.33
C SER A 226 -25.21 2.76 -17.31
N ILE A 227 -24.27 2.59 -16.37
CA ILE A 227 -22.94 3.21 -16.45
C ILE A 227 -22.00 2.14 -17.01
N ASP A 228 -21.51 2.36 -18.23
CA ASP A 228 -20.63 1.42 -18.91
C ASP A 228 -19.16 1.82 -18.76
N LEU A 229 -18.36 0.87 -18.31
CA LEU A 229 -16.94 1.02 -18.01
C LEU A 229 -16.12 0.02 -18.83
N ARG A 230 -14.88 0.40 -19.15
CA ARG A 230 -13.85 -0.52 -19.64
C ARG A 230 -12.72 -0.56 -18.63
N CYS A 231 -12.54 -1.71 -18.00
CA CYS A 231 -11.67 -1.92 -16.86
C CYS A 231 -10.51 -2.84 -17.18
N ASP A 232 -9.38 -2.61 -16.54
CA ASP A 232 -8.32 -3.60 -16.41
C ASP A 232 -8.74 -4.72 -15.47
N ALA A 233 -8.16 -5.91 -15.64
CA ALA A 233 -8.40 -7.02 -14.71
C ALA A 233 -7.84 -6.69 -13.33
N GLY A 234 -8.61 -6.95 -12.27
CA GLY A 234 -8.22 -6.66 -10.91
C GLY A 234 -8.60 -5.26 -10.40
N THR A 235 -9.21 -4.40 -11.23
CA THR A 235 -9.69 -3.07 -10.77
C THR A 235 -10.87 -3.21 -9.82
N ARG A 236 -10.76 -2.68 -8.60
CA ARG A 236 -11.87 -2.64 -7.65
C ARG A 236 -12.63 -1.35 -7.83
N VAL A 237 -13.88 -1.43 -8.26
CA VAL A 237 -14.67 -0.23 -8.60
C VAL A 237 -15.66 0.05 -7.48
N ASN A 238 -15.76 1.32 -7.10
CA ASN A 238 -16.78 1.80 -6.19
C ASN A 238 -17.51 2.98 -6.83
N LEU A 239 -18.81 3.08 -6.55
CA LEU A 239 -19.70 4.12 -7.07
C LEU A 239 -20.28 4.91 -5.91
N THR A 240 -20.21 6.23 -6.01
CA THR A 240 -20.87 7.15 -5.08
C THR A 240 -21.65 8.18 -5.88
N PHE A 241 -22.91 8.41 -5.53
CA PHE A 241 -23.67 9.54 -6.07
C PHE A 241 -23.55 10.74 -5.14
N ASP A 242 -23.52 11.96 -5.69
CA ASP A 242 -23.54 13.17 -4.87
C ASP A 242 -24.84 13.27 -4.07
N ASN A 243 -24.77 13.92 -2.91
CA ASN A 243 -25.91 14.11 -2.02
C ASN A 243 -26.32 15.58 -1.88
N SER A 244 -25.82 16.46 -2.75
CA SER A 244 -26.03 17.92 -2.64
C SER A 244 -27.50 18.32 -2.78
N SER A 245 -28.25 17.54 -3.55
CA SER A 245 -29.67 17.75 -3.85
C SER A 245 -30.57 16.70 -3.22
N GLN A 246 -30.07 15.95 -2.22
CA GLN A 246 -30.81 14.85 -1.59
C GLN A 246 -32.13 15.31 -0.96
N VAL A 247 -33.17 14.48 -1.07
CA VAL A 247 -34.44 14.64 -0.35
C VAL A 247 -34.43 13.74 0.88
N ASN A 248 -34.50 14.35 2.06
CA ASN A 248 -34.52 13.62 3.34
C ASN A 248 -35.78 12.74 3.46
N GLY A 249 -35.62 11.57 4.08
CA GLY A 249 -36.69 10.58 4.24
C GLY A 249 -36.93 9.67 3.03
N TYR A 250 -36.30 9.95 1.88
CA TYR A 250 -36.41 9.13 0.67
C TYR A 250 -35.01 8.73 0.17
N PRO A 251 -34.52 7.53 0.53
CA PRO A 251 -33.22 7.04 0.07
C PRO A 251 -33.09 7.06 -1.45
N GLY A 252 -31.93 7.47 -1.96
CA GLY A 252 -31.65 7.55 -3.40
C GLY A 252 -32.41 8.64 -4.17
N THR A 253 -33.10 9.53 -3.46
CA THR A 253 -33.91 10.58 -4.09
C THR A 253 -33.22 11.93 -4.06
N PHE A 254 -33.21 12.61 -5.21
CA PHE A 254 -32.72 13.98 -5.35
C PHE A 254 -33.78 14.91 -5.94
N ARG A 255 -33.61 16.21 -5.67
CA ARG A 255 -34.53 17.28 -6.10
C ARG A 255 -34.43 17.52 -7.60
N LEU A 256 -35.55 17.96 -8.18
CA LEU A 256 -35.57 18.47 -9.55
C LEU A 256 -34.70 19.71 -9.69
N SER A 257 -34.22 19.95 -10.90
CA SER A 257 -33.51 21.18 -11.25
C SER A 257 -34.44 22.39 -11.09
N PRO A 258 -33.97 23.47 -10.44
CA PRO A 258 -34.81 24.65 -10.19
C PRO A 258 -35.19 25.32 -11.51
N SER A 259 -36.49 25.50 -11.72
CA SER A 259 -37.06 26.22 -12.87
C SER A 259 -38.43 26.79 -12.51
N PRO A 260 -38.83 27.96 -13.05
CA PRO A 260 -40.18 28.49 -12.87
C PRO A 260 -41.29 27.53 -13.35
N GLN A 261 -40.95 26.64 -14.29
CA GLN A 261 -41.85 25.64 -14.84
C GLN A 261 -41.71 24.28 -14.15
N ALA A 262 -40.92 24.16 -13.08
CA ALA A 262 -40.65 22.88 -12.44
C ALA A 262 -41.90 22.31 -11.74
N ALA A 263 -42.08 21.00 -11.85
CA ALA A 263 -43.06 20.28 -11.05
C ALA A 263 -42.73 20.39 -9.54
N LYS A 264 -43.74 20.29 -8.69
CA LYS A 264 -43.58 20.31 -7.22
C LYS A 264 -44.05 19.00 -6.60
N GLY A 265 -43.52 18.69 -5.42
CA GLY A 265 -43.87 17.49 -4.66
C GLY A 265 -43.32 16.17 -5.20
N VAL A 266 -42.41 16.21 -6.18
CA VAL A 266 -41.76 15.03 -6.76
C VAL A 266 -40.24 15.16 -6.72
N GLY A 267 -39.56 14.02 -6.56
CA GLY A 267 -38.13 13.87 -6.73
C GLY A 267 -37.80 12.78 -7.75
N ILE A 268 -36.53 12.68 -8.14
CA ILE A 268 -36.03 11.57 -8.96
C ILE A 268 -35.27 10.62 -8.05
N GLN A 269 -35.62 9.34 -8.09
CA GLN A 269 -35.00 8.29 -7.29
C GLN A 269 -34.15 7.39 -8.18
N VAL A 270 -32.89 7.16 -7.78
CA VAL A 270 -31.97 6.21 -8.42
C VAL A 270 -31.99 4.89 -7.67
N LEU A 271 -32.05 3.80 -8.43
CA LEU A 271 -32.19 2.43 -7.96
C LEU A 271 -31.04 1.58 -8.50
N ASP A 272 -30.54 0.68 -7.68
CA ASP A 272 -29.68 -0.43 -8.08
C ASP A 272 -30.54 -1.47 -8.79
N ALA A 273 -30.29 -1.67 -10.10
CA ALA A 273 -31.01 -2.63 -10.92
C ALA A 273 -30.18 -3.91 -11.19
N SER A 274 -29.20 -4.21 -10.32
CA SER A 274 -28.40 -5.42 -10.37
C SER A 274 -29.17 -6.70 -9.99
N THR A 275 -30.33 -6.54 -9.35
CA THR A 275 -31.23 -7.65 -8.99
C THR A 275 -32.61 -7.49 -9.63
N ALA A 276 -33.43 -8.54 -9.57
CA ALA A 276 -34.80 -8.51 -10.08
C ALA A 276 -35.71 -7.48 -9.36
N THR A 277 -35.32 -7.03 -8.16
CA THR A 277 -36.08 -6.09 -7.33
C THR A 277 -35.24 -4.83 -7.05
N PRO A 278 -35.34 -3.79 -7.90
CA PRO A 278 -34.46 -2.63 -7.77
C PRO A 278 -34.62 -1.91 -6.44
N GLN A 279 -33.49 -1.63 -5.78
CA GLN A 279 -33.44 -1.00 -4.46
C GLN A 279 -32.89 0.42 -4.54
N PRO A 280 -33.40 1.38 -3.76
CA PRO A 280 -32.85 2.74 -3.76
C PRO A 280 -31.39 2.78 -3.32
N ILE A 281 -30.56 3.52 -4.05
CA ILE A 281 -29.13 3.69 -3.72
C ILE A 281 -28.99 4.92 -2.83
N PRO A 282 -28.57 4.79 -1.56
CA PRO A 282 -28.36 5.96 -0.71
C PRO A 282 -27.34 6.92 -1.31
N LEU A 283 -27.72 8.20 -1.47
CA LEU A 283 -26.84 9.23 -1.97
C LEU A 283 -25.74 9.56 -0.94
N GLY A 284 -24.55 9.92 -1.41
CA GLY A 284 -23.38 10.18 -0.57
C GLY A 284 -22.73 8.93 0.04
N GLN A 285 -23.31 7.75 -0.15
CA GLN A 285 -22.75 6.49 0.35
C GLN A 285 -22.02 5.73 -0.76
N ARG A 286 -20.83 5.21 -0.40
CA ARG A 286 -20.01 4.40 -1.29
C ARG A 286 -20.63 3.02 -1.49
N GLN A 287 -20.91 2.67 -2.75
CA GLN A 287 -21.36 1.34 -3.18
C GLN A 287 -20.18 0.54 -3.74
N ALA A 288 -19.89 -0.62 -3.15
CA ALA A 288 -18.84 -1.51 -3.64
C ALA A 288 -19.37 -2.35 -4.81
N LEU A 289 -18.81 -2.15 -6.01
CA LEU A 289 -19.21 -2.88 -7.22
C LEU A 289 -18.34 -4.13 -7.48
N GLY A 290 -17.43 -4.44 -6.55
CA GLY A 290 -16.49 -5.55 -6.64
C GLY A 290 -15.37 -5.38 -7.66
N THR A 291 -14.59 -6.45 -7.83
CA THR A 291 -13.41 -6.50 -8.70
C THR A 291 -13.81 -6.78 -10.15
N ALA A 292 -13.32 -5.97 -11.08
CA ALA A 292 -13.48 -6.21 -12.52
C ALA A 292 -12.58 -7.37 -12.98
N GLN A 293 -13.12 -8.24 -13.83
CA GLN A 293 -12.39 -9.35 -14.45
C GLN A 293 -11.58 -8.90 -15.69
N GLY A 294 -11.62 -7.61 -16.03
CA GLY A 294 -11.07 -7.05 -17.26
C GLY A 294 -12.12 -6.95 -18.36
N GLY A 295 -11.96 -5.95 -19.24
CA GLY A 295 -12.89 -5.69 -20.33
C GLY A 295 -14.09 -4.83 -19.94
N ASN A 296 -15.24 -5.07 -20.57
CA ASN A 296 -16.42 -4.24 -20.36
C ASN A 296 -17.14 -4.62 -19.06
N LYS A 297 -17.45 -3.62 -18.23
CA LYS A 297 -18.25 -3.75 -17.02
C LYS A 297 -19.41 -2.77 -17.11
N SER A 298 -20.64 -3.29 -17.04
CA SER A 298 -21.86 -2.47 -17.04
C SER A 298 -22.45 -2.46 -15.63
N ILE A 299 -22.81 -1.27 -15.14
CA ILE A 299 -23.48 -1.08 -13.85
C ILE A 299 -24.96 -0.83 -14.14
N PRO A 300 -25.84 -1.81 -13.95
CA PRO A 300 -27.26 -1.66 -14.24
C PRO A 300 -27.93 -0.81 -13.16
N LEU A 301 -28.60 0.26 -13.59
CA LEU A 301 -29.32 1.18 -12.73
C LEU A 301 -30.73 1.41 -13.27
N ALA A 302 -31.59 1.94 -12.43
CA ALA A 302 -32.88 2.45 -12.86
C ALA A 302 -33.19 3.79 -12.20
N ALA A 303 -33.99 4.61 -12.86
CA ALA A 303 -34.49 5.87 -12.32
C ALA A 303 -36.02 5.88 -12.36
N ARG A 304 -36.66 6.47 -11.35
CA ARG A 304 -38.10 6.74 -11.35
C ARG A 304 -38.41 8.07 -10.69
N TYR A 305 -39.54 8.67 -11.01
CA TYR A 305 -40.09 9.74 -10.17
C TYR A 305 -40.73 9.14 -8.91
N ILE A 306 -40.59 9.84 -7.79
CA ILE A 306 -41.21 9.49 -6.51
C ILE A 306 -41.91 10.72 -5.93
N GLN A 307 -43.11 10.56 -5.39
CA GLN A 307 -43.79 11.63 -4.66
C GLN A 307 -43.15 11.80 -3.29
N VAL A 308 -42.74 13.03 -2.96
CA VAL A 308 -42.04 13.37 -1.72
C VAL A 308 -42.83 14.30 -0.79
N GLU A 309 -43.82 15.02 -1.33
CA GLU A 309 -44.72 15.90 -0.59
C GLU A 309 -46.18 15.44 -0.74
N GLY A 310 -47.07 15.99 0.10
CA GLY A 310 -48.50 15.62 0.09
C GLY A 310 -49.24 16.00 -1.20
N ASN A 311 -48.77 16.98 -1.97
CA ASN A 311 -49.40 17.43 -3.19
C ASN A 311 -48.40 17.52 -4.35
N VAL A 312 -48.79 17.03 -5.53
CA VAL A 312 -47.97 17.05 -6.75
C VAL A 312 -48.56 18.03 -7.75
N THR A 313 -47.75 18.93 -8.29
CA THR A 313 -48.18 19.86 -9.33
C THR A 313 -47.47 19.57 -10.65
N GLY A 314 -48.19 19.72 -11.77
CA GLY A 314 -47.64 19.56 -13.11
C GLY A 314 -46.52 20.57 -13.42
N GLY A 315 -45.55 20.15 -14.22
CA GLY A 315 -44.41 20.96 -14.63
C GLY A 315 -43.30 20.12 -15.25
N LYS A 316 -42.20 20.76 -15.63
CA LYS A 316 -40.96 20.09 -16.04
C LYS A 316 -40.32 19.38 -14.85
N ALA A 317 -39.85 18.16 -15.07
CA ALA A 317 -39.27 17.33 -14.03
C ALA A 317 -37.86 16.85 -14.43
N ASP A 318 -37.03 17.82 -14.83
CA ASP A 318 -35.64 17.59 -15.19
C ASP A 318 -34.76 17.57 -13.93
N GLY A 319 -33.67 16.80 -13.97
CA GLY A 319 -32.72 16.69 -12.87
C GLY A 319 -31.35 16.25 -13.37
N ALA A 320 -30.32 16.58 -12.60
CA ALA A 320 -28.96 16.14 -12.84
C ALA A 320 -28.39 15.62 -11.52
N LEU A 321 -27.68 14.50 -11.61
CA LEU A 321 -27.01 13.87 -10.48
C LEU A 321 -25.59 13.51 -10.93
N THR A 322 -24.62 13.88 -10.12
CA THR A 322 -23.20 13.57 -10.34
C THR A 322 -22.89 12.23 -9.70
N PHE A 323 -22.18 11.38 -10.42
CA PHE A 323 -21.62 10.15 -9.88
C PHE A 323 -20.09 10.22 -9.86
N ILE A 324 -19.50 9.54 -8.90
CA ILE A 324 -18.07 9.49 -8.65
C ILE A 324 -17.67 8.02 -8.64
N LEU A 325 -16.70 7.67 -9.49
CA LEU A 325 -16.08 6.35 -9.51
C LEU A 325 -14.75 6.43 -8.76
N SER A 326 -14.50 5.46 -7.88
CA SER A 326 -13.21 5.31 -7.20
C SER A 326 -12.67 3.89 -7.30
N TYR A 327 -11.36 3.80 -7.48
CA TYR A 327 -10.61 2.57 -7.71
C TYR A 327 -9.77 2.23 -6.47
N LEU A 328 -10.35 1.48 -5.52
CA LEU A 328 -9.77 1.14 -4.20
C LEU A 328 -10.16 -0.29 -3.77
#